data_AF-A0A822GNS3-F1
#
_entry.id   AF-A0A822GNS3-F1
#
_cell.length_a   1.000
_cell.length_b   1.000
_cell.length_c   1.000
_cell.angle_alpha   90.00
_cell.angle_beta   90.00
_cell.angle_gamma   90.00
#
_symmetry.space_group_name_H-M   'P 1'
#
loop_
_entity.id
_entity.type
_entity.pdbx_description
1 polymer ?
#
loop_
_entity_poly.entity_id
_entity_poly.type
_entity_poly.pdbx_seq_one_letter_code
_entity_poly.pdbx_strand_id
1 'polypeptide(L)'
;HPPKQGHARQIFLLTDGEISNVNEVLDLCRSMATSTRIFSFGLGHSPSRSLVKGLARATNGRFVFIPPNTSVDIHVGEQLQKALQSCITNIQVKWHLGANVMSAPTKIPPVYANNRLIVYALANNPTFVFGHNSSVELCNDRSRLGDAKI
;
A
#
# COMPACT_ATOMS: atom_id res chain seq x y z
N HIS A 1 -5.35 -9.07 -19.05
CA HIS A 1 -4.32 -8.15 -19.59
C HIS A 1 -3.61 -7.39 -18.48
N PRO A 2 -2.30 -7.16 -18.54
CA PRO A 2 -1.60 -6.24 -17.64
C PRO A 2 -1.94 -4.77 -17.96
N PRO A 3 -1.83 -3.83 -17.00
CA PRO A 3 -1.96 -2.41 -17.29
C PRO A 3 -0.82 -1.90 -18.19
N LYS A 4 -1.08 -0.82 -18.93
CA LYS A 4 -0.07 -0.15 -19.76
C LYS A 4 1.09 0.33 -18.88
N GLN A 5 2.32 0.28 -19.40
CA GLN A 5 3.50 0.77 -18.69
C GLN A 5 3.28 2.21 -18.18
N GLY A 6 3.71 2.48 -16.94
CA GLY A 6 3.54 3.77 -16.28
C GLY A 6 2.13 4.05 -15.77
N HIS A 7 1.17 3.13 -15.96
CA HIS A 7 -0.21 3.28 -15.49
C HIS A 7 -0.54 2.23 -14.44
N ALA A 8 -1.26 2.64 -13.41
CA ALA A 8 -1.83 1.74 -12.42
C ALA A 8 -3.30 1.47 -12.72
N ARG A 9 -3.72 0.21 -12.69
CA ARG A 9 -5.13 -0.18 -12.76
C ARG A 9 -5.83 0.19 -11.47
N GLN A 10 -6.97 0.89 -11.57
CA GLN A 10 -7.84 1.17 -10.43
C GLN A 10 -9.10 0.30 -10.58
N ILE A 11 -9.45 -0.46 -9.54
CA ILE A 11 -10.65 -1.30 -9.50
C ILE A 11 -11.52 -0.81 -8.35
N PHE A 12 -12.79 -0.53 -8.63
CA PHE A 12 -13.78 -0.23 -7.61
C PHE A 12 -14.65 -1.48 -7.45
N LEU A 13 -14.59 -2.12 -6.28
CA LEU A 13 -15.28 -3.38 -6.02
C LEU A 13 -16.36 -3.16 -4.97
N LEU A 14 -17.61 -3.40 -5.32
CA LEU A 14 -18.75 -3.30 -4.41
C LEU A 14 -19.25 -4.71 -4.10
N THR A 15 -19.50 -5.00 -2.83
CA THR A 15 -20.03 -6.30 -2.39
C THR A 15 -20.86 -6.15 -1.12
N ASP A 16 -21.96 -6.88 -1.03
CA ASP A 16 -22.82 -7.03 0.14
C ASP A 16 -22.72 -8.42 0.78
N GLY A 17 -21.93 -9.32 0.19
CA GLY A 17 -21.89 -10.74 0.53
C GLY A 17 -20.51 -11.29 0.88
N GLU A 18 -20.47 -12.60 1.08
CA GLU A 18 -19.28 -13.35 1.45
C GLU A 18 -18.80 -14.27 0.33
N ILE A 19 -17.52 -14.65 0.41
CA ILE A 19 -16.92 -15.69 -0.43
C ILE A 19 -16.21 -16.69 0.46
N SER A 20 -16.16 -17.95 0.03
CA SER A 20 -15.47 -19.02 0.77
C SER A 20 -13.96 -18.99 0.59
N ASN A 21 -13.45 -18.47 -0.53
CA ASN A 21 -12.03 -18.53 -0.91
C ASN A 21 -11.28 -17.19 -0.74
N VAL A 22 -11.51 -16.50 0.38
CA VAL A 22 -10.90 -15.17 0.65
C VAL A 22 -9.37 -15.19 0.48
N ASN A 23 -8.69 -16.20 1.03
CA ASN A 23 -7.21 -16.24 1.00
C ASN A 23 -6.65 -16.31 -0.43
N GLU A 24 -7.21 -17.16 -1.29
CA GLU A 24 -6.79 -17.30 -2.69
C GLU A 24 -6.96 -15.98 -3.46
N VAL A 25 -8.09 -15.29 -3.24
CA VAL A 25 -8.35 -13.98 -3.84
C VAL A 25 -7.33 -12.95 -3.34
N LEU A 26 -7.01 -12.95 -2.03
CA LEU A 26 -6.04 -12.02 -1.48
C LEU A 26 -4.62 -12.31 -1.97
N ASP A 27 -4.23 -13.57 -2.15
CA ASP A 27 -2.93 -13.94 -2.69
C ASP A 27 -2.76 -13.48 -4.14
N LEU A 28 -3.80 -13.66 -4.96
CA LEU A 28 -3.85 -13.11 -6.32
C LEU A 28 -3.78 -11.57 -6.31
N CYS A 29 -4.44 -10.91 -5.36
CA CYS A 29 -4.37 -9.45 -5.21
C CYS A 29 -2.95 -8.98 -4.84
N ARG A 30 -2.26 -9.70 -3.95
CA ARG A 30 -0.88 -9.38 -3.56
C ARG A 30 0.08 -9.50 -4.75
N SER A 31 -0.13 -10.46 -5.65
CA SER A 31 0.73 -10.62 -6.83
C SER A 31 0.60 -9.48 -7.85
N MET A 32 -0.49 -8.70 -7.79
CA MET A 32 -0.72 -7.54 -8.66
C MET A 32 -0.54 -6.18 -7.96
N ALA A 33 -0.14 -6.17 -6.69
CA ALA A 33 -0.13 -4.99 -5.82
C ALA A 33 0.77 -3.83 -6.28
N THR A 34 1.72 -4.09 -7.16
CA THR A 34 2.63 -3.09 -7.73
C THR A 34 1.98 -2.24 -8.82
N SER A 35 0.94 -2.76 -9.47
CA SER A 35 0.33 -2.13 -10.66
C SER A 35 -1.19 -2.03 -10.61
N THR A 36 -1.82 -2.60 -9.59
CA THR A 36 -3.27 -2.59 -9.40
C THR A 36 -3.62 -2.15 -7.99
N ARG A 37 -4.59 -1.24 -7.87
CA ARG A 37 -5.24 -0.86 -6.60
C ARG A 37 -6.70 -1.23 -6.63
N ILE A 38 -7.20 -1.76 -5.52
CA ILE A 38 -8.61 -2.08 -5.32
C ILE A 38 -9.19 -1.19 -4.23
N PHE A 39 -10.22 -0.43 -4.61
CA PHE A 39 -11.04 0.39 -3.73
C PHE A 39 -12.34 -0.39 -3.46
N SER A 40 -12.46 -0.95 -2.27
CA SER A 40 -13.50 -1.93 -1.95
C SER A 40 -14.58 -1.37 -1.03
N PHE A 41 -15.84 -1.60 -1.37
CA PHE A 41 -17.02 -1.12 -0.68
C PHE A 41 -17.80 -2.32 -0.14
N GLY A 42 -17.89 -2.44 1.17
CA GLY A 42 -18.78 -3.40 1.82
C GLY A 42 -20.15 -2.76 2.05
N LEU A 43 -21.18 -3.23 1.38
CA LEU A 43 -22.52 -2.65 1.43
C LEU A 43 -23.41 -3.40 2.43
N GLY A 44 -24.32 -2.68 3.07
CA GLY A 44 -25.39 -3.27 3.88
C GLY A 44 -24.92 -3.80 5.24
N HIS A 45 -25.64 -4.80 5.74
CA HIS A 45 -25.51 -5.25 7.13
C HIS A 45 -24.34 -6.19 7.38
N SER A 46 -23.99 -7.04 6.42
CA SER A 46 -23.05 -8.15 6.65
C SER A 46 -22.14 -8.45 5.46
N PRO A 47 -21.47 -7.45 4.85
CA PRO A 47 -20.43 -7.72 3.87
C PRO A 47 -19.22 -8.40 4.52
N SER A 48 -18.53 -9.27 3.78
CA SER A 48 -17.30 -9.91 4.27
C SER A 48 -16.22 -8.89 4.63
N ARG A 49 -16.02 -8.67 5.93
CA ARG A 49 -15.04 -7.68 6.41
C ARG A 49 -13.61 -8.09 6.10
N SER A 50 -13.32 -9.39 6.10
CA SER A 50 -12.01 -9.94 5.76
C SER A 50 -11.68 -9.69 4.29
N LEU A 51 -12.64 -9.93 3.38
CA LEU A 51 -12.47 -9.65 1.96
C LEU A 51 -12.31 -8.16 1.70
N VAL A 52 -13.26 -7.34 2.15
CA VAL A 52 -13.26 -5.88 1.87
C VAL A 52 -11.99 -5.23 2.41
N LYS A 53 -11.59 -5.50 3.66
CA LYS A 53 -10.33 -4.94 4.19
C LYS A 53 -9.10 -5.55 3.51
N GLY A 54 -9.16 -6.85 3.20
CA GLY A 54 -8.07 -7.60 2.60
C GLY A 54 -7.71 -7.08 1.22
N LEU A 55 -8.70 -6.87 0.35
CA LEU A 55 -8.51 -6.37 -1.01
C LEU A 55 -7.79 -5.03 -1.02
N ALA A 56 -8.28 -4.08 -0.22
CA ALA A 56 -7.69 -2.75 -0.11
C ALA A 56 -6.24 -2.82 0.40
N ARG A 57 -5.97 -3.61 1.45
CA ARG A 57 -4.62 -3.74 2.03
C ARG A 57 -3.65 -4.45 1.11
N ALA A 58 -4.09 -5.53 0.47
CA ALA A 58 -3.26 -6.33 -0.44
C ALA A 58 -2.80 -5.53 -1.65
N THR A 59 -3.57 -4.51 -2.06
CA THR A 59 -3.34 -3.76 -3.31
C THR A 59 -3.04 -2.28 -3.10
N ASN A 60 -2.76 -1.83 -1.88
CA ASN A 60 -2.52 -0.42 -1.56
C ASN A 60 -3.70 0.52 -1.92
N GLY A 61 -4.92 -0.02 -1.95
CA GLY A 61 -6.15 0.73 -2.13
C GLY A 61 -6.75 1.20 -0.81
N ARG A 62 -8.07 1.43 -0.79
CA ARG A 62 -8.82 1.84 0.40
C ARG A 62 -10.11 1.05 0.48
N PHE A 63 -10.66 0.94 1.67
CA PHE A 63 -11.95 0.28 1.88
C PHE A 63 -12.91 1.22 2.58
N VAL A 64 -14.20 0.98 2.38
CA VAL A 64 -15.28 1.64 3.11
C VAL A 64 -16.40 0.62 3.35
N PHE A 65 -17.08 0.73 4.48
CA PHE A 65 -18.32 0.02 4.74
C PHE A 65 -19.46 1.02 4.69
N ILE A 66 -20.45 0.77 3.84
CA ILE A 66 -21.59 1.66 3.63
C ILE A 66 -22.82 0.97 4.23
N PRO A 67 -23.41 1.54 5.29
CA PRO A 67 -24.63 1.00 5.88
C PRO A 67 -25.79 1.01 4.86
N PRO A 68 -26.83 0.18 5.08
CA PRO A 68 -28.05 0.23 4.29
C PRO A 68 -28.65 1.65 4.29
N ASN A 69 -29.36 1.99 3.22
CA ASN A 69 -30.05 3.29 3.07
C ASN A 69 -29.12 4.52 3.16
N THR A 70 -27.81 4.34 2.98
CA THR A 70 -26.83 5.42 2.91
C THR A 70 -26.45 5.65 1.44
N SER A 71 -26.34 6.91 1.00
CA SER A 71 -25.86 7.21 -0.35
C SER A 71 -24.40 6.74 -0.51
N VAL A 72 -24.13 6.10 -1.64
CA VAL A 72 -22.80 5.62 -2.01
C VAL A 72 -21.95 6.73 -2.62
N ASP A 73 -22.57 7.83 -3.07
CA ASP A 73 -21.96 8.83 -3.95
C ASP A 73 -20.76 9.53 -3.31
N ILE A 74 -20.89 9.95 -2.04
CA ILE A 74 -19.81 10.61 -1.29
C ILE A 74 -18.61 9.67 -1.18
N HIS A 75 -18.86 8.41 -0.83
CA HIS A 75 -17.81 7.42 -0.66
C HIS A 75 -17.12 7.07 -1.98
N VAL A 76 -17.86 6.98 -3.08
CA VAL A 76 -17.27 6.77 -4.41
C VAL A 76 -16.41 7.98 -4.79
N GLY A 77 -16.89 9.20 -4.56
CA GLY A 77 -16.15 10.43 -4.83
C GLY A 77 -14.81 10.48 -4.09
N GLU A 78 -14.81 10.20 -2.79
CA GLU A 78 -13.58 10.16 -1.98
C GLU A 78 -12.58 9.10 -2.45
N GLN A 79 -13.08 7.91 -2.80
CA GLN A 79 -12.23 6.81 -3.28
C GLN A 79 -11.70 7.13 -4.68
N LEU A 80 -12.49 7.78 -5.53
CA LEU A 80 -12.09 8.25 -6.86
C LEU A 80 -10.99 9.31 -6.78
N GLN A 81 -11.13 10.29 -5.88
CA GLN A 81 -10.06 11.27 -5.64
C GLN A 81 -8.73 10.59 -5.29
N LYS A 82 -8.76 9.54 -4.45
CA LYS A 82 -7.56 8.76 -4.11
C LYS A 82 -7.06 7.89 -5.27
N ALA A 83 -7.96 7.37 -6.10
CA ALA A 83 -7.62 6.59 -7.28
C ALA A 83 -6.90 7.40 -8.35
N LEU A 84 -7.17 8.72 -8.41
CA LEU A 84 -6.54 9.66 -9.35
C LEU A 84 -5.21 10.24 -8.86
N GLN A 85 -4.83 9.99 -7.60
CA GLN A 85 -3.54 10.46 -7.07
C GLN A 85 -2.37 9.82 -7.80
N SER A 86 -1.38 10.65 -8.15
CA SER A 86 -0.09 10.20 -8.65
C SER A 86 0.68 9.41 -7.59
N CYS A 87 1.66 8.63 -8.04
CA CYS A 87 2.54 7.88 -7.15
C CYS A 87 3.95 7.78 -7.68
N ILE A 88 4.87 7.52 -6.75
CA ILE A 88 6.22 7.08 -7.04
C ILE A 88 6.27 5.57 -6.83
N THR A 89 6.79 4.87 -7.82
CA THR A 89 6.99 3.41 -7.81
C THR A 89 8.48 3.09 -7.69
N ASN A 90 8.81 1.80 -7.54
CA ASN A 90 10.20 1.30 -7.49
C ASN A 90 11.07 1.99 -6.43
N ILE A 91 10.45 2.30 -5.28
CA ILE A 91 11.14 2.94 -4.17
C ILE A 91 12.03 1.91 -3.47
N GLN A 92 13.23 2.34 -3.13
CA GLN A 92 14.19 1.59 -2.35
C GLN A 92 14.61 2.43 -1.15
N VAL A 93 14.74 1.79 0.01
CA VAL A 93 15.31 2.40 1.21
C VAL A 93 16.71 1.86 1.39
N LYS A 94 17.71 2.74 1.38
CA LYS A 94 19.10 2.38 1.69
C LYS A 94 19.42 2.81 3.11
N TRP A 95 19.86 1.85 3.91
CA TRP A 95 20.24 2.04 5.30
C TRP A 95 21.76 2.17 5.39
N HIS A 96 22.27 3.37 5.66
CA HIS A 96 23.69 3.63 5.83
C HIS A 96 24.03 3.58 7.31
N LEU A 97 23.88 2.40 7.91
CA LEU A 97 24.06 2.20 9.37
C LEU A 97 25.36 1.46 9.72
N GLY A 98 26.13 0.94 8.75
CA GLY A 98 27.34 0.16 9.05
C GLY A 98 27.07 -1.16 9.80
N ALA A 99 25.81 -1.59 9.87
CA ALA A 99 25.36 -2.85 10.43
C ALA A 99 24.35 -3.50 9.47
N ASN A 100 24.14 -4.81 9.61
CA ASN A 100 23.08 -5.49 8.87
C ASN A 100 21.72 -5.09 9.45
N VAL A 101 20.76 -4.74 8.58
CA VAL A 101 19.46 -4.20 8.96
C VAL A 101 18.36 -5.06 8.36
N MET A 102 17.41 -5.48 9.20
CA MET A 102 16.15 -6.04 8.77
C MET A 102 15.10 -4.95 8.73
N SER A 103 14.43 -4.75 7.59
CA SER A 103 13.39 -3.74 7.45
C SER A 103 12.01 -4.32 7.16
N ALA A 104 10.98 -3.63 7.69
CA ALA A 104 9.59 -3.89 7.41
C ALA A 104 8.90 -2.60 6.89
N PRO A 105 8.24 -2.62 5.73
CA PRO A 105 8.12 -3.78 4.82
C PRO A 105 9.43 -4.08 4.10
N THR A 106 9.65 -5.35 3.72
CA THR A 106 10.85 -5.79 2.98
C THR A 106 10.84 -5.30 1.53
N LYS A 107 9.66 -5.23 0.91
CA LYS A 107 9.45 -4.59 -0.40
C LYS A 107 8.63 -3.33 -0.17
N ILE A 108 9.14 -2.20 -0.63
CA ILE A 108 8.46 -0.92 -0.46
C ILE A 108 7.32 -0.83 -1.49
N PRO A 109 6.06 -0.65 -1.05
CA PRO A 109 4.95 -0.46 -1.97
C PRO A 109 5.05 0.93 -2.66
N PRO A 110 4.30 1.15 -3.75
CA PRO A 110 4.16 2.48 -4.32
C PRO A 110 3.69 3.51 -3.29
N VAL A 111 4.26 4.72 -3.33
CA VAL A 111 3.88 5.83 -2.45
C VAL A 111 3.07 6.84 -3.22
N TYR A 112 1.81 7.02 -2.81
CA TYR A 112 0.85 7.93 -3.42
C TYR A 112 0.91 9.31 -2.79
N ALA A 113 0.60 10.34 -3.58
CA ALA A 113 0.45 11.70 -3.07
C ALA A 113 -0.48 11.75 -1.85
N ASN A 114 -0.12 12.52 -0.83
CA ASN A 114 -0.87 12.68 0.42
C ASN A 114 -1.03 11.40 1.27
N ASN A 115 -0.31 10.32 0.97
CA ASN A 115 -0.19 9.15 1.85
C ASN A 115 1.18 9.14 2.56
N ARG A 116 1.26 8.47 3.71
CA ARG A 116 2.49 8.27 4.47
C ARG A 116 3.02 6.84 4.29
N LEU A 117 4.31 6.72 3.95
CA LEU A 117 5.06 5.47 4.08
C LEU A 117 5.76 5.46 5.45
N ILE A 118 5.62 4.36 6.18
CA ILE A 118 6.38 4.10 7.41
C ILE A 118 7.21 2.86 7.17
N VAL A 119 8.49 2.95 7.46
CA VAL A 119 9.43 1.83 7.36
C VAL A 119 10.13 1.69 8.70
N TYR A 120 10.13 0.48 9.23
CA TYR A 120 10.84 0.12 10.43
C TYR A 120 12.12 -0.62 10.05
N ALA A 121 13.17 -0.43 10.84
CA ALA A 121 14.45 -1.10 10.68
C ALA A 121 14.93 -1.61 12.04
N LEU A 122 15.44 -2.84 12.05
CA LEU A 122 16.10 -3.44 13.20
C LEU A 122 17.54 -3.78 12.81
N ALA A 123 18.51 -3.21 13.53
CA ALA A 123 19.92 -3.53 13.35
C ALA A 123 20.24 -4.85 14.07
N ASN A 124 20.87 -5.79 13.35
CA ASN A 124 21.26 -7.10 13.88
C ASN A 124 22.59 -7.03 14.66
N ASN A 125 22.73 -6.00 15.50
CA ASN A 125 23.84 -5.87 16.44
C ASN A 125 23.38 -5.13 17.71
N PRO A 126 23.33 -5.78 18.88
CA PRO A 126 22.83 -5.18 20.12
C PRO A 126 23.71 -4.05 20.66
N THR A 127 24.96 -3.93 20.19
CA THR A 127 25.85 -2.81 20.54
C THR A 127 25.88 -1.70 19.49
N PHE A 128 25.03 -1.79 18.46
CA PHE A 128 24.93 -0.75 17.46
C PHE A 128 24.39 0.55 18.06
N VAL A 129 25.12 1.65 17.83
CA VAL A 129 24.71 2.99 18.19
C VAL A 129 24.69 3.84 16.93
N PHE A 130 23.64 4.63 16.76
CA PHE A 130 23.58 5.61 15.67
C PHE A 130 24.72 6.62 15.84
N GLY A 131 25.60 6.69 14.84
CA GLY A 131 26.74 7.61 14.80
C GLY A 131 26.53 8.72 13.78
N HIS A 132 27.46 9.68 13.70
CA HIS A 132 27.35 10.85 12.80
C HIS A 132 27.21 10.52 11.30
N ASN A 133 27.57 9.30 10.89
CA ASN A 133 27.43 8.83 9.51
C ASN A 133 26.17 7.97 9.28
N SER A 134 25.35 7.76 10.31
CA SER A 134 24.09 7.03 10.20
C SER A 134 23.08 7.86 9.41
N SER A 135 22.65 7.32 8.28
CA SER A 135 21.64 7.98 7.43
C SER A 135 20.73 6.98 6.74
N VAL A 136 19.56 7.46 6.34
CA VAL A 136 18.63 6.74 5.48
C VAL A 136 18.48 7.52 4.19
N GLU A 137 18.51 6.80 3.08
CA GLU A 137 18.27 7.37 1.77
C GLU A 137 17.06 6.69 1.13
N LEU A 138 16.18 7.50 0.54
CA LEU A 138 15.10 7.04 -0.32
C LEU A 138 15.51 7.23 -1.77
N CYS A 139 15.49 6.15 -2.54
CA CYS A 139 15.82 6.15 -3.96
C CYS A 139 14.66 5.63 -4.80
N ASN A 140 14.63 6.02 -6.06
CA ASN A 140 13.90 5.35 -7.13
C ASN A 140 14.93 4.99 -8.23
N ASP A 141 14.60 4.08 -9.15
CA ASP A 141 15.46 3.56 -10.24
C ASP A 141 16.19 4.64 -11.07
N ARG A 142 15.77 5.91 -10.98
CA ARG A 142 16.30 7.03 -11.77
C ARG A 142 16.93 8.16 -10.96
N SER A 143 16.80 8.18 -9.63
CA SER A 143 17.32 9.28 -8.81
C SER A 143 17.17 9.06 -7.30
N ARG A 144 18.02 9.74 -6.52
CA ARG A 144 17.83 9.96 -5.09
C ARG A 144 16.61 10.87 -4.89
N LEU A 145 15.65 10.41 -4.08
CA LEU A 145 14.42 11.16 -3.76
C LEU A 145 14.62 12.04 -2.52
N GLY A 146 15.43 11.59 -1.58
CA GLY A 146 15.74 12.35 -0.37
C GLY A 146 16.55 11.54 0.65
N ASP A 147 17.00 12.22 1.69
CA ASP A 147 17.77 11.66 2.78
C ASP A 147 17.36 12.21 4.13
N ALA A 148 17.58 11.39 5.16
CA ALA A 148 17.43 11.76 6.55
C ALA A 148 18.67 11.31 7.32
N LYS A 149 19.23 12.20 8.12
CA LYS A 149 20.21 11.83 9.16
C LYS A 149 19.45 11.24 10.34
N ILE A 150 19.98 10.16 10.92
CA ILE A 150 19.43 9.51 12.12
C ILE A 150 20.27 9.90 13.32
#